data_AF-A0A9P6XT47-F1
#
_entry.id   AF-A0A9P6XT47-F1
#
_cell.length_a   1.000
_cell.length_b   1.000
_cell.length_c   1.000
_cell.angle_alpha   90.00
_cell.angle_beta   90.00
_cell.angle_gamma   90.00
#
_symmetry.space_group_name_H-M   'P 1'
#
loop_
_entity.id
_entity.type
_entity.pdbx_description
1 polymer ?
#
loop_
_entity_poly.entity_id
_entity_poly.type
_entity_poly.pdbx_seq_one_letter_code
_entity_poly.pdbx_strand_id
1 'polypeptide(L)'
;MYGYEPRTPFDMEHQIYEKKSPKFEAVLFHRTAHQVHNLNRIREQAAKAIKTTQAAQKKAIENKLLDQRKELKPAFNLGDVVLIYKDYLSTSWSGKLQDKWEGPYVIQ
;
A
#
# COMPACT_ATOMS: atom_id res chain seq x y z
N MET A 1 -33.24 28.61 -37.88
CA MET A 1 -32.44 29.39 -36.91
C MET A 1 -32.27 28.49 -35.68
N TYR A 2 -31.21 27.68 -35.64
CA TYR A 2 -30.98 26.70 -34.56
C TYR A 2 -29.88 27.23 -33.65
N GLY A 3 -30.26 28.08 -32.70
CA GLY A 3 -29.43 28.48 -31.58
C GLY A 3 -30.02 27.92 -30.30
N TYR A 4 -29.17 27.43 -29.41
CA TYR A 4 -29.58 27.02 -28.07
C TYR A 4 -30.30 28.21 -27.39
N GLU A 5 -31.60 28.07 -27.10
CA GLU A 5 -32.35 29.00 -26.25
C GLU A 5 -32.24 28.51 -24.80
N PRO A 6 -31.41 29.14 -23.97
CA PRO A 6 -31.18 28.68 -22.61
C PRO A 6 -32.45 28.90 -21.77
N ARG A 7 -33.11 27.82 -21.36
CA ARG A 7 -34.31 27.82 -20.48
C ARG A 7 -34.11 26.96 -19.24
N THR A 8 -32.88 26.66 -18.87
CA THR A 8 -32.64 25.93 -17.63
C THR A 8 -32.86 26.87 -16.44
N PRO A 9 -33.21 26.36 -15.25
CA PRO A 9 -33.30 27.18 -14.04
C PRO A 9 -32.03 28.02 -13.79
N PHE A 10 -30.86 27.50 -14.18
CA PHE A 10 -29.58 28.21 -14.11
C PHE A 10 -29.48 29.41 -15.07
N ASP A 11 -30.17 29.38 -16.20
CA ASP A 11 -30.21 30.49 -17.18
C ASP A 11 -31.23 31.56 -16.81
N MET A 12 -32.32 31.16 -16.12
CA MET A 12 -33.37 32.06 -15.66
C MET A 12 -33.01 32.78 -14.36
N GLU A 13 -32.14 32.20 -13.54
CA GLU A 13 -31.58 32.84 -12.35
C GLU A 13 -30.47 33.83 -12.72
N HIS A 14 -30.85 34.97 -13.28
CA HIS A 14 -30.00 36.16 -13.21
C HIS A 14 -30.03 36.69 -11.78
N GLN A 15 -29.41 35.98 -10.83
CA GLN A 15 -29.12 36.57 -9.53
C GLN A 15 -28.27 37.80 -9.81
N ILE A 16 -28.82 38.99 -9.54
CA ILE A 16 -28.09 40.25 -9.66
C ILE A 16 -26.94 40.17 -8.64
N TYR A 17 -25.78 39.76 -9.14
CA TYR A 17 -24.61 39.50 -8.34
C TYR A 17 -23.91 40.81 -8.07
N GLU A 18 -24.28 41.46 -6.97
CA GLU A 18 -23.58 42.64 -6.49
C GLU A 18 -22.21 42.24 -5.93
N LYS A 19 -21.20 42.23 -6.81
CA LYS A 19 -19.80 41.92 -6.50
C LYS A 19 -19.22 42.72 -5.33
N LYS A 20 -19.80 43.89 -5.01
CA LYS A 20 -19.35 44.79 -3.95
C LYS A 20 -20.24 44.76 -2.70
N SER A 21 -21.22 43.87 -2.65
CA SER A 21 -22.11 43.75 -1.50
C SER A 21 -21.35 43.11 -0.32
N PRO A 22 -21.44 43.66 0.91
CA PRO A 22 -20.83 43.06 2.10
C PRO A 22 -21.26 41.61 2.34
N LYS A 23 -22.50 41.26 1.96
CA LYS A 23 -23.03 39.90 2.05
C LYS A 23 -22.28 38.93 1.12
N PHE A 24 -21.94 39.40 -0.08
CA PHE A 24 -21.23 38.60 -1.06
C PHE A 24 -19.80 38.28 -0.59
N GLU A 25 -19.07 39.30 -0.13
CA GLU A 25 -17.71 39.12 0.41
C GLU A 25 -17.70 38.19 1.64
N ALA A 26 -18.69 38.31 2.53
CA ALA A 26 -18.80 37.41 3.69
C ALA A 26 -19.02 35.94 3.28
N VAL A 27 -19.89 35.68 2.29
CA VAL A 27 -20.14 34.33 1.77
C VAL A 27 -18.91 33.79 1.05
N LEU A 28 -18.24 34.61 0.24
CA LEU A 28 -17.01 34.22 -0.46
C LEU A 28 -15.90 33.89 0.54
N PHE A 29 -15.70 34.72 1.56
CA PHE A 29 -14.72 34.50 2.61
C PHE A 29 -15.00 33.21 3.38
N HIS A 30 -16.24 33.00 3.82
CA HIS A 30 -16.64 31.80 4.53
C HIS A 30 -16.39 30.53 3.70
N ARG A 31 -16.82 30.53 2.43
CA ARG A 31 -16.60 29.43 1.51
C ARG A 31 -15.11 29.15 1.31
N THR A 32 -14.32 30.20 1.08
CA THR A 32 -12.88 30.08 0.83
C THR A 32 -12.15 29.55 2.07
N ALA A 33 -12.48 30.06 3.25
CA ALA A 33 -11.92 29.58 4.51
C ALA A 33 -12.23 28.09 4.74
N HIS A 34 -13.46 27.66 4.48
CA HIS A 34 -13.85 26.26 4.59
C HIS A 34 -13.11 25.36 3.57
N GLN A 35 -12.94 25.82 2.33
CA GLN A 35 -12.17 25.12 1.31
C GLN A 35 -10.71 24.95 1.72
N VAL A 36 -10.06 26.03 2.18
CA VAL A 36 -8.67 26.00 2.65
C VAL A 36 -8.52 25.06 3.85
N HIS A 37 -9.43 25.12 4.81
CA HIS A 37 -9.42 24.23 5.98
C HIS A 37 -9.50 22.75 5.56
N ASN A 38 -10.41 22.41 4.65
CA ASN A 38 -10.55 21.05 4.17
C ASN A 38 -9.31 20.54 3.43
N LEU A 39 -8.69 21.38 2.60
CA LEU A 39 -7.44 21.03 1.91
C LEU A 39 -6.30 20.78 2.91
N ASN A 40 -6.17 21.62 3.93
CA ASN A 40 -5.18 21.44 4.99
C ASN A 40 -5.42 20.13 5.76
N ARG A 41 -6.67 19.83 6.10
CA ARG A 41 -7.03 18.57 6.76
C ARG A 41 -6.65 17.34 5.93
N ILE A 42 -6.96 17.36 4.62
CA ILE A 42 -6.57 16.28 3.69
C ILE A 42 -5.05 16.14 3.64
N ARG A 43 -4.33 17.27 3.55
CA ARG A 43 -2.86 17.28 3.53
C ARG A 43 -2.25 16.65 4.77
N GLU A 44 -2.74 17.01 5.96
CA GLU A 44 -2.27 16.47 7.23
C GLU A 44 -2.53 14.95 7.35
N GLN A 45 -3.73 14.52 6.97
CA GLN A 45 -4.09 13.10 6.95
C GLN A 45 -3.19 12.31 6.00
N ALA A 46 -2.97 12.81 4.77
CA ALA A 46 -2.09 12.18 3.80
C ALA A 46 -0.64 12.11 4.30
N ALA A 47 -0.11 13.20 4.88
CA ALA A 47 1.24 13.24 5.43
C ALA A 47 1.42 12.20 6.56
N LYS A 48 0.44 12.07 7.45
CA LYS A 48 0.45 11.08 8.52
C LYS A 48 0.43 9.65 7.96
N ALA A 49 -0.46 9.37 7.01
CA ALA A 49 -0.59 8.06 6.38
C ALA A 49 0.69 7.64 5.64
N ILE A 50 1.31 8.55 4.90
CA ILE A 50 2.59 8.31 4.22
C ILE A 50 3.66 7.95 5.24
N LYS A 51 3.78 8.74 6.32
CA LYS A 51 4.78 8.49 7.37
C LYS A 51 4.59 7.12 8.03
N THR A 52 3.35 6.73 8.35
CA THR A 52 3.06 5.43 8.94
C THR A 52 3.39 4.28 8.00
N THR A 53 3.02 4.40 6.72
CA THR A 53 3.28 3.35 5.72
C THR A 53 4.78 3.21 5.45
N GLN A 54 5.51 4.31 5.33
CA GLN A 54 6.97 4.29 5.16
C GLN A 54 7.68 3.65 6.36
N ALA A 55 7.25 3.95 7.58
CA ALA A 55 7.81 3.31 8.78
C ALA A 55 7.57 1.80 8.79
N ALA A 56 6.35 1.36 8.43
CA ALA A 56 6.02 -0.06 8.31
C ALA A 56 6.85 -0.77 7.22
N GLN A 57 7.02 -0.13 6.06
CA GLN A 57 7.85 -0.65 4.96
C GLN A 57 9.32 -0.80 5.38
N LYS A 58 9.91 0.22 6.01
CA LYS A 58 11.29 0.15 6.51
C LYS A 58 11.47 -1.00 7.48
N LYS A 59 10.57 -1.16 8.44
CA LYS A 59 10.60 -2.27 9.40
C LYS A 59 10.48 -3.63 8.71
N ALA A 60 9.61 -3.76 7.70
CA ALA A 60 9.45 -5.00 6.96
C ALA A 60 10.72 -5.37 6.16
N ILE A 61 11.38 -4.38 5.56
CA ILE A 61 12.65 -4.57 4.85
C ILE A 61 13.75 -4.99 5.82
N GLU A 62 13.87 -4.31 6.95
CA GLU A 62 14.85 -4.64 7.99
C GLU A 62 14.65 -6.06 8.53
N ASN A 63 13.41 -6.45 8.82
CA ASN A 63 13.09 -7.81 9.24
C ASN A 63 13.47 -8.85 8.17
N LYS A 64 13.18 -8.59 6.89
CA LYS A 64 13.60 -9.49 5.80
C LYS A 64 15.12 -9.59 5.68
N LEU A 65 15.84 -8.49 5.85
CA LEU A 65 17.30 -8.48 5.82
C LEU A 65 17.87 -9.27 7.00
N LEU A 66 17.28 -9.13 8.20
CA LEU A 66 17.64 -9.93 9.37
C LEU A 66 17.31 -11.41 9.18
N ASP A 67 16.19 -11.75 8.54
CA ASP A 67 15.84 -13.14 8.21
C ASP A 67 16.77 -13.72 7.14
N GLN A 68 17.23 -12.93 6.15
CA GLN A 68 18.24 -13.37 5.19
C GLN A 68 19.63 -13.52 5.81
N ARG A 69 19.90 -12.78 6.90
CA ARG A 69 21.10 -12.94 7.73
C ARG A 69 20.98 -14.08 8.74
N LYS A 70 19.82 -14.73 8.90
CA LYS A 70 19.77 -16.00 9.65
C LYS A 70 20.70 -16.96 8.95
N GLU A 71 21.72 -17.33 9.70
CA GLU A 71 22.92 -17.99 9.25
C GLU A 71 22.58 -19.14 8.29
N LEU A 72 23.10 -19.04 7.06
CA LEU A 72 23.17 -20.20 6.18
C LEU A 72 23.84 -21.31 6.99
N LYS A 73 23.24 -22.51 6.98
CA LYS A 73 23.87 -23.68 7.61
C LYS A 73 25.32 -23.75 7.11
N PRO A 74 26.28 -24.14 7.98
CA PRO A 74 27.67 -24.27 7.56
C PRO A 74 27.75 -25.15 6.31
N ALA A 75 28.67 -24.81 5.41
CA ALA A 75 28.90 -25.60 4.21
C ALA A 75 29.29 -27.02 4.60
N PHE A 76 28.80 -27.99 3.82
CA PHE A 76 29.19 -29.39 3.99
C PHE A 76 30.63 -29.61 3.54
N ASN A 77 31.34 -30.50 4.24
CA ASN A 77 32.69 -30.92 3.90
C ASN A 77 32.71 -32.33 3.31
N LEU A 78 33.81 -32.66 2.63
CA LEU A 78 34.08 -34.02 2.16
C LEU A 78 34.22 -34.95 3.38
N GLY A 79 33.54 -36.08 3.34
CA GLY A 79 33.45 -37.03 4.46
C GLY A 79 32.27 -36.80 5.40
N ASP A 80 31.52 -35.71 5.27
CA ASP A 80 30.32 -35.48 6.08
C ASP A 80 29.22 -36.49 5.72
N VAL A 81 28.54 -37.00 6.75
CA VAL A 81 27.39 -37.89 6.62
C VAL A 81 26.11 -37.05 6.55
N VAL A 82 25.41 -37.14 5.42
CA VAL A 82 24.21 -36.33 5.15
C VAL A 82 23.00 -37.18 4.78
N LEU A 83 21.83 -36.61 5.00
CA LEU A 83 20.54 -37.16 4.57
C LEU A 83 20.03 -36.33 3.39
N ILE A 84 19.49 -37.00 2.37
CA ILE A 84 18.89 -36.36 1.21
C ILE A 84 17.40 -36.19 1.43
N TYR A 85 16.86 -35.02 1.13
CA TYR A 85 15.43 -34.75 1.22
C TYR A 85 14.71 -35.20 -0.06
N LYS A 86 13.71 -36.07 0.10
CA LYS A 86 12.84 -36.55 -0.99
C LYS A 86 11.77 -35.52 -1.33
N ASP A 87 12.13 -34.50 -2.11
CA ASP A 87 11.20 -33.39 -2.43
C ASP A 87 9.96 -33.85 -3.21
N TYR A 88 10.08 -34.90 -4.03
CA TYR A 88 8.94 -35.47 -4.77
C TYR A 88 7.81 -36.02 -3.88
N LEU A 89 8.10 -36.36 -2.62
CA LEU A 89 7.07 -36.80 -1.66
C LEU A 89 6.23 -35.63 -1.14
N SER A 90 6.69 -34.38 -1.29
CA SER A 90 5.97 -33.19 -0.80
C SER A 90 4.69 -32.93 -1.60
N THR A 91 4.70 -33.22 -2.90
CA THR A 91 3.58 -32.99 -3.82
C THR A 91 2.51 -34.09 -3.73
N SER A 92 2.86 -35.26 -3.20
CA SER A 92 1.94 -36.40 -3.10
C SER A 92 1.21 -36.43 -1.75
N TRP A 93 -0.10 -36.67 -1.77
CA TRP A 93 -0.90 -36.86 -0.56
C TRP A 93 -0.55 -38.15 0.18
N SER A 94 -0.24 -39.23 -0.54
CA SER A 94 0.19 -40.50 0.06
C SER A 94 1.62 -40.44 0.60
N GLY A 95 2.46 -39.55 0.05
CA GLY A 95 3.83 -39.33 0.49
C GLY A 95 3.95 -38.64 1.85
N LYS A 96 2.87 -38.05 2.38
CA LYS A 96 2.88 -37.37 3.69
C LYS A 96 3.09 -38.29 4.89
N LEU A 97 2.76 -39.58 4.73
CA LEU A 97 2.93 -40.60 5.77
C LEU A 97 4.29 -41.29 5.70
N GLN A 98 5.06 -41.05 4.65
CA GLN A 98 6.39 -41.66 4.46
C GLN A 98 7.48 -40.72 4.99
N ASP A 99 8.60 -41.32 5.42
CA ASP A 99 9.77 -40.54 5.81
C ASP A 99 10.33 -39.78 4.60
N LYS A 100 10.66 -38.52 4.82
CA LYS A 100 11.11 -37.58 3.79
C LYS A 100 12.63 -37.58 3.64
N TRP A 101 13.35 -38.19 4.55
CA TRP A 101 14.80 -38.21 4.55
C TRP A 101 15.32 -39.59 4.11
N GLU A 102 16.32 -39.57 3.24
CA GLU A 102 16.99 -40.76 2.72
C GLU A 102 18.47 -40.76 3.10
N GLY A 103 19.02 -41.92 3.45
CA GLY A 103 20.45 -42.09 3.72
C GLY A 103 20.73 -43.08 4.85
N PRO A 104 21.96 -43.08 5.40
CA PRO A 104 22.99 -42.04 5.28
C PRO A 104 23.82 -42.09 3.98
N TYR A 105 24.24 -40.92 3.49
CA TYR A 105 25.19 -40.76 2.38
C TYR A 105 26.44 -40.03 2.85
N VAL A 106 27.58 -40.29 2.22
CA VAL A 106 28.84 -39.59 2.49
C VAL A 106 29.16 -38.68 1.31
N ILE A 107 29.48 -37.42 1.59
CA ILE A 107 29.92 -36.48 0.55
C ILE A 107 31.34 -36.85 0.13
N GLN A 108 31.51 -37.22 -1.14
CA GLN A 108 32.79 -37.62 -1.74
C GLN A 108 33.46 -36.49 -2.50
#